data_AF-A0A8C1LWW6-F1
#
_entry.id   AF-A0A8C1LWW6-F1
#
_cell.length_a   1.000
_cell.length_b   1.000
_cell.length_c   1.000
_cell.angle_alpha   90.00
_cell.angle_beta   90.00
_cell.angle_gamma   90.00
#
_symmetry.space_group_name_H-M   'P 1'
#
loop_
_entity.id
_entity.type
_entity.pdbx_description
1 polymer ?
#
loop_
_entity_poly.entity_id
_entity_poly.type
_entity_poly.pdbx_seq_one_letter_code
_entity_poly.pdbx_strand_id
1 'polypeptide(L)'
;MHMLVKLIFIMAAYQHNIARARGVCGTPNLIPNTVPVSDSEYQTNTSIRINCTEGYVRKAGTSNKIRCIEKDGSIFWHTDLPLKCIRKSLVCSRDTGHYMTGAHDMSATLFLL
;
A
#
# COMPACT_ATOMS: atom_id res chain seq x y z
N MET A 1 21.67 -4.95 52.51
CA MET A 1 22.28 -4.12 51.44
C MET A 1 22.44 -4.85 50.10
N HIS A 2 22.59 -6.17 50.02
CA HIS A 2 22.77 -6.88 48.72
C HIS A 2 21.47 -7.17 47.94
N MET A 3 20.34 -7.37 48.64
CA MET A 3 19.07 -7.72 47.99
C MET A 3 18.48 -6.57 47.18
N LEU A 4 18.58 -5.33 47.69
CA LEU A 4 18.14 -4.13 46.98
C LEU A 4 18.96 -3.89 45.69
N VAL A 5 20.28 -4.09 45.78
CA VAL A 5 21.20 -3.94 44.64
C VAL A 5 20.87 -4.95 43.53
N LYS A 6 20.59 -6.21 43.88
CA LYS A 6 20.19 -7.25 42.91
C LYS A 6 18.88 -6.90 42.19
N LEU A 7 17.90 -6.36 42.91
CA LEU A 7 16.63 -5.94 42.32
C LEU A 7 16.82 -4.80 41.31
N ILE A 8 17.69 -3.83 41.61
CA ILE A 8 18.01 -2.73 40.69
C ILE A 8 18.63 -3.26 39.39
N PHE A 9 19.57 -4.20 39.46
CA PHE A 9 20.18 -4.81 38.26
C PHE A 9 19.17 -5.60 37.40
N ILE A 10 18.24 -6.32 38.03
CA ILE A 10 17.19 -7.06 37.32
C ILE A 10 16.22 -6.11 36.63
N MET A 11 15.82 -5.03 37.31
CA MET A 11 14.94 -4.01 36.72
C MET A 11 15.64 -3.27 35.57
N ALA A 12 16.93 -2.92 35.68
CA ALA A 12 17.68 -2.30 34.59
C ALA A 12 17.79 -3.20 33.34
N ALA A 13 17.99 -4.51 33.53
CA ALA A 13 17.95 -5.47 32.43
C ALA A 13 16.54 -5.62 31.83
N TYR A 14 15.49 -5.47 32.65
CA TYR A 14 14.09 -5.51 32.20
C TYR A 14 13.63 -4.23 31.48
N GLN A 15 14.26 -3.08 31.76
CA GLN A 15 13.90 -1.77 31.20
C GLN A 15 14.31 -1.59 29.73
N HIS A 16 14.99 -2.57 29.10
CA HIS A 16 15.48 -2.43 27.73
C HIS A 16 14.40 -2.42 26.63
N ASN A 17 13.10 -2.48 26.98
CA ASN A 17 12.00 -2.62 26.02
C ASN A 17 10.90 -1.53 26.10
N ILE A 18 10.98 -0.53 26.98
CA ILE A 18 9.79 0.26 27.35
C ILE A 18 9.67 1.63 26.65
N ALA A 19 10.71 2.12 25.95
CA ALA A 19 10.65 3.41 25.27
C ALA A 19 11.14 3.35 23.82
N ARG A 20 10.48 2.55 22.98
CA ARG A 20 10.68 2.65 21.52
C ARG A 20 9.87 3.83 21.01
N ALA A 21 10.56 4.89 20.55
CA ALA A 21 9.90 5.99 19.85
C ALA A 21 9.12 5.42 18.66
N ARG A 22 7.83 5.74 18.56
CA ARG A 22 7.03 5.34 17.39
C ARG A 22 7.56 6.12 16.20
N GLY A 23 8.25 5.45 15.28
CA GLY A 23 8.65 6.14 14.06
C GLY A 23 7.56 6.09 12.99
N VAL A 24 7.82 6.83 11.92
CA VAL A 24 6.85 7.11 10.85
C VAL A 24 7.40 6.67 9.50
N CYS A 25 6.54 6.12 8.65
CA CYS A 25 6.82 5.98 7.24
C CYS A 25 6.51 7.29 6.52
N GLY A 26 7.39 7.67 5.59
CA GLY A 26 7.12 8.74 4.63
C GLY A 26 6.15 8.29 3.53
N THR A 27 6.10 9.06 2.44
CA THR A 27 5.35 8.67 1.23
C THR A 27 5.85 7.32 0.67
N PRO A 28 4.96 6.38 0.32
CA PRO A 28 5.35 5.13 -0.33
C PRO A 28 6.13 5.33 -1.62
N ASN A 29 7.00 4.38 -1.94
CA ASN A 29 7.72 4.36 -3.21
C ASN A 29 6.75 4.44 -4.40
N LEU A 30 7.18 5.12 -5.46
CA LEU A 30 6.38 5.29 -6.66
C LEU A 30 6.11 3.94 -7.33
N ILE A 31 4.84 3.55 -7.38
CA ILE A 31 4.37 2.38 -8.13
C ILE A 31 3.84 2.86 -9.49
N PRO A 32 4.21 2.25 -10.62
CA PRO A 32 3.72 2.69 -11.92
C PRO A 32 2.20 2.58 -12.05
N ASN A 33 1.58 3.61 -12.64
CA ASN A 33 0.14 3.69 -12.88
C ASN A 33 -0.69 3.62 -11.59
N THR A 34 -0.21 4.21 -10.49
CA THR A 34 -0.97 4.39 -9.25
C THR A 34 -1.22 5.85 -8.92
N VAL A 35 -2.34 6.11 -8.25
CA VAL A 35 -2.64 7.42 -7.69
C VAL A 35 -1.64 7.72 -6.57
N PRO A 36 -0.98 8.90 -6.57
CA PRO A 36 -0.11 9.32 -5.49
C PRO A 36 -0.85 9.33 -4.16
N VAL A 37 -0.18 8.87 -3.12
CA VAL A 37 -0.69 8.92 -1.75
C VAL A 37 -0.42 10.32 -1.20
N SER A 38 -1.46 11.02 -0.74
CA SER A 38 -1.40 12.44 -0.35
C SER A 38 -0.76 12.68 1.01
N ASP A 39 -0.84 11.73 1.94
CA ASP A 39 -0.33 11.95 3.29
C ASP A 39 1.18 11.70 3.34
N SER A 40 1.88 12.61 4.01
CA SER A 40 3.34 12.60 4.08
C SER A 40 3.87 11.69 5.20
N GLU A 41 3.07 11.39 6.22
CA GLU A 41 3.52 10.68 7.43
C GLU A 41 2.50 9.66 7.92
N TYR A 42 2.94 8.40 8.05
CA TYR A 42 2.14 7.29 8.56
C TYR A 42 2.80 6.63 9.76
N GLN A 43 2.07 6.49 10.86
CA GLN A 43 2.55 5.77 12.04
C GLN A 43 2.88 4.31 11.72
N THR A 44 3.90 3.76 12.41
CA THR A 44 4.24 2.34 12.33
C THR A 44 3.02 1.46 12.62
N ASN A 45 2.90 0.34 11.90
CA ASN A 45 1.77 -0.60 11.85
C ASN A 45 0.51 -0.10 11.12
N THR A 46 0.53 1.12 10.58
CA THR A 46 -0.54 1.59 9.68
C THR A 46 -0.54 0.79 8.37
N SER A 47 -1.74 0.43 7.89
CA SER A 47 -1.93 -0.15 6.56
C SER A 47 -2.74 0.79 5.69
N ILE A 48 -2.29 1.00 4.45
CA ILE A 48 -3.01 1.80 3.46
C ILE A 48 -3.27 1.00 2.19
N ARG A 49 -4.20 1.49 1.37
CA ARG A 49 -4.54 0.92 0.07
C ARG A 49 -4.19 1.90 -1.03
N ILE A 50 -3.37 1.45 -1.98
CA ILE A 50 -2.99 2.24 -3.16
C ILE A 50 -3.98 1.95 -4.29
N ASN A 51 -4.43 2.98 -4.99
CA ASN A 51 -5.33 2.83 -6.13
C ASN A 51 -4.55 2.92 -7.44
N CYS A 52 -4.97 2.17 -8.45
CA CYS A 52 -4.46 2.36 -9.81
C CYS A 52 -5.04 3.65 -10.40
N THR A 53 -4.28 4.32 -11.27
CA THR A 53 -4.77 5.47 -12.04
C THR A 53 -5.88 5.06 -13.00
N GLU A 54 -6.60 6.04 -13.51
CA GLU A 54 -7.63 5.82 -14.54
C GLU A 54 -7.09 5.02 -15.74
N GLY A 55 -7.93 4.14 -16.29
CA GLY A 55 -7.55 3.21 -17.36
C GLY A 55 -6.81 1.94 -16.91
N TYR A 56 -6.43 1.84 -15.63
CA TYR A 56 -5.74 0.68 -15.07
C TYR A 56 -6.53 0.02 -13.94
N VAL A 57 -6.26 -1.26 -13.70
CA VAL A 57 -6.82 -2.07 -12.61
C VAL A 57 -5.75 -2.96 -12.01
N ARG A 58 -5.95 -3.38 -10.76
CA ARG A 58 -5.05 -4.30 -10.06
C ARG A 58 -5.04 -5.66 -10.77
N LYS A 59 -3.85 -6.16 -11.10
CA LYS A 59 -3.66 -7.51 -11.63
C LYS A 59 -4.04 -8.56 -10.56
N ALA A 60 -4.79 -9.59 -10.96
CA ALA A 60 -5.05 -10.75 -10.12
C ALA A 60 -3.75 -11.37 -9.57
N GLY A 61 -3.77 -11.85 -8.33
CA GLY A 61 -2.58 -12.35 -7.62
C GLY A 61 -1.67 -11.28 -7.03
N THR A 62 -1.97 -9.98 -7.18
CA THR A 62 -1.25 -8.88 -6.50
C THR A 62 -2.12 -8.23 -5.41
N SER A 63 -1.54 -7.52 -4.44
CA SER A 63 -2.27 -6.79 -3.40
C SER A 63 -2.08 -5.30 -3.57
N ASN A 64 -3.12 -4.51 -3.31
CA ASN A 64 -3.00 -3.07 -3.20
C ASN A 64 -2.81 -2.57 -1.77
N LYS A 65 -2.70 -3.49 -0.79
CA LYS A 65 -2.47 -3.18 0.62
C LYS A 65 -0.97 -3.17 0.90
N ILE A 66 -0.49 -2.08 1.47
CA ILE A 66 0.88 -1.94 1.99
C ILE A 66 0.83 -1.57 3.48
N ARG A 67 1.88 -1.90 4.23
CA ARG A 67 1.96 -1.69 5.67
C ARG A 67 3.24 -0.97 6.04
N CYS A 68 3.15 0.05 6.86
CA CYS A 68 4.31 0.67 7.47
C CYS A 68 4.80 -0.25 8.58
N ILE A 69 6.01 -0.79 8.46
CA ILE A 69 6.59 -1.68 9.46
C ILE A 69 7.91 -1.14 9.97
N GLU A 70 8.21 -1.49 11.21
CA GLU A 70 9.51 -1.27 11.82
C GLU A 70 10.17 -2.63 12.05
N LYS A 71 11.33 -2.84 11.44
CA LYS A 71 12.11 -4.06 11.59
C LYS A 71 13.58 -3.69 11.80
N ASP A 72 14.19 -4.24 12.84
CA ASP A 72 15.61 -4.03 13.17
C ASP A 72 16.02 -2.54 13.26
N GLY A 73 15.13 -1.70 13.81
CA GLY A 73 15.33 -0.25 13.93
C GLY A 73 15.11 0.56 12.65
N SER A 74 14.77 -0.10 11.53
CA SER A 74 14.47 0.54 10.25
C SER A 74 12.97 0.56 9.97
N ILE A 75 12.47 1.68 9.45
CA ILE A 75 11.05 1.88 9.15
C ILE A 75 10.85 2.01 7.65
N PHE A 76 9.97 1.18 7.10
CA PHE A 76 9.74 1.13 5.66
C PHE A 76 8.36 0.56 5.32
N TRP A 77 7.96 0.77 4.06
CA TRP A 77 6.76 0.18 3.50
C TRP A 77 6.99 -1.28 3.09
N HIS A 78 6.15 -2.17 3.63
CA HIS A 78 6.16 -3.60 3.33
C HIS A 78 4.89 -4.04 2.63
N THR A 79 5.04 -5.02 1.72
CA THR A 79 3.92 -5.71 1.09
C THR A 79 4.30 -7.15 0.76
N ASP A 80 3.41 -8.09 1.06
CA ASP A 80 3.63 -9.51 0.77
C ASP A 80 3.36 -9.83 -0.71
N LEU A 81 2.55 -9.01 -1.39
CA LEU A 81 2.12 -9.21 -2.77
C LEU A 81 2.24 -7.88 -3.54
N PRO A 82 3.39 -7.61 -4.19
CA PRO A 82 3.64 -6.34 -4.86
C PRO A 82 2.55 -5.96 -5.86
N LEU A 83 1.98 -4.76 -5.69
CA LEU A 83 0.92 -4.24 -6.55
C LEU A 83 1.40 -4.14 -8.01
N LYS A 84 0.59 -4.65 -8.94
CA LYS A 84 0.78 -4.39 -10.37
C LYS A 84 -0.53 -3.87 -10.97
N CYS A 85 -0.48 -2.66 -11.50
CA CYS A 85 -1.58 -2.08 -12.28
C CYS A 85 -1.41 -2.46 -13.75
N ILE A 86 -2.47 -3.00 -14.35
CA ILE A 86 -2.55 -3.38 -15.77
C ILE A 86 -3.69 -2.64 -16.44
N ARG A 87 -3.55 -2.36 -17.74
CA ARG A 87 -4.58 -1.66 -18.51
C ARG A 87 -5.89 -2.46 -18.47
N LYS A 88 -7.02 -1.77 -18.25
CA LYS A 88 -8.37 -2.38 -18.20
C LYS A 88 -8.68 -3.24 -19.44
N SER A 89 -8.27 -2.78 -20.63
CA SER A 89 -8.47 -3.51 -21.88
C SER A 89 -7.81 -4.89 -21.91
N LEU A 90 -6.75 -5.13 -21.11
CA LEU A 90 -6.05 -6.41 -21.03
C LEU A 90 -6.72 -7.40 -20.06
N VAL A 91 -7.63 -6.91 -19.20
CA VAL A 91 -8.32 -7.74 -18.20
C VAL A 91 -9.47 -8.50 -18.84
N CYS A 92 -10.16 -7.91 -19.81
CA CYS A 92 -11.27 -8.55 -20.52
C CYS A 92 -10.84 -9.41 -21.72
N SER A 93 -9.56 -9.43 -22.11
CA SER A 93 -9.11 -10.29 -23.23
C SER A 93 -8.74 -11.72 -22.81
N ARG A 94 -8.70 -12.04 -21.50
CA ARG A 94 -8.42 -13.41 -21.04
C ARG A 94 -9.66 -14.26 -20.78
N ASP A 95 -10.81 -13.61 -20.60
CA ASP A 95 -12.08 -14.30 -20.29
C ASP A 95 -13.09 -14.29 -21.46
N THR A 96 -12.80 -13.63 -22.57
CA THR A 96 -13.71 -13.57 -23.72
C THR A 96 -13.30 -14.53 -24.83
N GLY A 97 -13.70 -15.79 -24.66
CA GLY A 97 -14.49 -16.36 -25.74
C GLY A 97 -15.82 -15.60 -25.77
N HIS A 98 -16.08 -14.87 -26.85
CA HIS A 98 -17.35 -14.21 -27.20
C HIS A 98 -17.60 -12.74 -26.78
N TYR A 99 -17.82 -11.94 -27.84
CA TYR A 99 -18.53 -10.66 -27.96
C TYR A 99 -17.84 -9.37 -27.50
N MET A 100 -17.07 -8.78 -28.43
CA MET A 100 -16.87 -7.34 -28.48
C MET A 100 -18.12 -6.68 -29.06
N THR A 101 -18.78 -5.81 -28.30
CA THR A 101 -19.41 -4.62 -28.87
C THR A 101 -18.71 -3.40 -28.28
N GLY A 102 -17.93 -2.74 -29.13
CA GLY A 102 -17.37 -1.43 -28.82
C GLY A 102 -18.51 -0.43 -28.64
N ALA A 103 -18.54 0.22 -27.50
CA ALA A 103 -19.18 1.52 -27.36
C ALA A 103 -18.05 2.56 -27.37
N HIS A 104 -17.64 2.94 -28.58
CA HIS A 104 -16.96 4.21 -28.78
C HIS A 104 -18.03 5.31 -28.72
N ASP A 105 -17.79 6.24 -27.81
CA ASP A 105 -18.43 7.55 -27.72
C ASP A 105 -18.41 8.26 -29.09
N MET A 106 -19.58 8.65 -29.60
CA MET A 106 -19.72 9.62 -30.69
C MET A 106 -20.96 10.49 -30.42
N SER A 107 -20.71 11.62 -29.78
CA SER A 107 -21.50 12.84 -29.94
C SER A 107 -21.78 13.11 -31.43
N ALA A 108 -23.05 13.24 -31.79
CA ALA A 108 -23.46 13.88 -33.04
C ALA A 108 -24.76 14.66 -32.80
N THR A 109 -24.58 15.96 -32.71
CA THR A 109 -25.60 17.00 -32.87
C THR A 109 -26.11 17.01 -34.33
N LEU A 110 -27.40 17.37 -34.54
CA LEU A 110 -28.06 17.71 -35.83
C LEU A 110 -28.35 16.51 -36.78
N PHE A 111 -29.57 16.25 -37.27
CA PHE A 111 -30.50 17.14 -37.98
C PHE A 111 -31.97 16.74 -37.76
N LEU A 112 -32.82 17.76 -37.62
CA LEU A 112 -34.25 17.74 -37.96
C LEU A 112 -34.39 17.55 -39.48
N LEU A 113 -35.24 16.61 -39.90
CA LEU A 113 -36.27 16.71 -40.94
C LEU A 113 -36.95 15.34 -41.13
#